data_AF-A0A3M1IUS1-F1
#
_entry.id   AF-A0A3M1IUS1-F1
#
_cell.length_a   1.000
_cell.length_b   1.000
_cell.length_c   1.000
_cell.angle_alpha   90.00
_cell.angle_beta   90.00
_cell.angle_gamma   90.00
#
_symmetry.space_group_name_H-M   'P 1'
#
loop_
_entity.id
_entity.type
_entity.pdbx_description
1 polymer ?
#
loop_
_entity_poly.entity_id
_entity_poly.type
_entity_poly.pdbx_seq_one_letter_code
_entity_poly.pdbx_strand_id
1 'polypeptide(L)' 'MLCLFTTLLLAQSYDSALYSSLEWRSLGPYRGGRSAAVTGVPGQPHLYYFGAAGGGVWKTQD' A
#
# COMPACT_ATOMS: atom_id res chain seq x y z
N MET A 1 -9.88 4.12 -54.76
CA MET A 1 -9.76 3.11 -53.69
C MET A 1 -8.67 3.59 -52.75
N LEU A 2 -9.06 4.31 -51.69
CA LEU A 2 -8.13 4.93 -50.75
C LEU A 2 -7.80 3.88 -49.67
N CYS A 3 -6.56 3.37 -49.65
CA CYS A 3 -6.12 2.43 -48.62
C CYS A 3 -5.87 3.19 -47.31
N LEU A 4 -6.77 3.06 -46.32
CA LEU A 4 -6.48 3.46 -44.95
C LEU A 4 -5.47 2.48 -44.33
N PHE A 5 -4.23 2.91 -44.15
CA PHE A 5 -3.29 2.23 -43.27
C PHE A 5 -3.67 2.52 -41.81
N THR A 6 -4.23 1.53 -41.12
CA THR A 6 -4.48 1.60 -39.68
C THR A 6 -3.15 1.38 -38.97
N THR A 7 -2.56 2.41 -38.39
CA THR A 7 -1.37 2.29 -37.53
C THR A 7 -1.78 1.72 -36.17
N LEU A 8 -1.16 0.60 -35.76
CA LEU A 8 -1.29 0.10 -34.39
C LEU A 8 -0.49 1.01 -33.45
N LEU A 9 -1.19 1.67 -32.53
CA LEU A 9 -0.57 2.38 -31.40
C LEU A 9 -0.32 1.37 -30.27
N LEU A 10 0.95 1.06 -30.02
CA LEU A 10 1.38 0.31 -28.84
C LEU A 10 1.71 1.29 -27.71
N ALA A 11 1.26 0.98 -26.50
CA ALA A 11 1.62 1.76 -25.32
C ALA A 11 3.10 1.57 -24.98
N GLN A 12 3.76 2.63 -24.51
CA GLN A 12 5.14 2.55 -24.04
C GLN A 12 5.19 1.76 -22.72
N SER A 13 6.09 0.77 -22.65
CA SER A 13 6.45 0.08 -21.41
C SER A 13 7.71 0.70 -20.81
N TYR A 14 7.70 0.97 -19.50
CA TYR A 14 8.89 1.40 -18.77
C TYR A 14 9.57 0.19 -18.12
N ASP A 15 10.89 0.18 -18.11
CA ASP A 15 11.66 -0.82 -17.39
C ASP A 15 11.49 -0.62 -15.88
N SER A 16 11.08 -1.67 -15.16
CA SER A 16 10.96 -1.66 -13.70
C SER A 16 12.28 -1.36 -12.99
N ALA A 17 13.43 -1.62 -13.63
CA ALA A 17 14.74 -1.28 -13.09
C ALA A 17 14.90 0.23 -12.81
N LEU A 18 14.14 1.10 -13.49
CA LEU A 18 14.15 2.54 -13.26
C LEU A 18 13.58 2.93 -11.87
N TYR A 19 12.79 2.06 -11.26
CA TYR A 19 12.12 2.31 -9.98
C TYR A 19 12.69 1.46 -8.83
N SER A 20 13.73 0.66 -9.09
CA SER A 20 14.23 -0.32 -8.12
C SER A 20 14.86 0.28 -6.88
N SER A 21 15.24 1.56 -6.90
CA SER A 21 15.79 2.29 -5.76
C SER A 21 14.75 3.13 -5.01
N LEU A 22 13.47 3.05 -5.39
CA LEU A 22 12.40 3.80 -4.71
C LEU A 22 11.90 3.01 -3.51
N GLU A 23 11.94 3.66 -2.35
CA GLU A 23 11.45 3.10 -1.09
C GLU A 23 10.17 3.80 -0.66
N TRP A 24 9.13 3.00 -0.39
CA TRP A 24 7.92 3.50 0.22
C TRP A 24 8.16 3.75 1.70
N ARG A 25 7.74 4.92 2.18
CA ARG A 25 7.77 5.25 3.60
C ARG A 25 6.47 5.92 4.02
N SER A 26 6.03 5.63 5.24
CA SER A 26 4.97 6.39 5.86
C SER A 26 5.48 7.78 6.23
N LEU A 27 4.72 8.83 5.86
CA LEU A 27 5.02 10.21 6.26
C LEU A 27 4.42 10.60 7.61
N GLY A 28 3.50 9.78 8.12
CA GLY A 28 2.72 10.07 9.32
C GLY A 28 1.52 11.01 9.06
N PRO A 29 0.75 11.34 10.11
CA PRO A 29 0.92 10.90 11.49
C PRO A 29 0.72 9.38 11.65
N TYR A 30 1.61 8.72 12.40
CA TYR A 30 1.63 7.24 12.51
C TYR A 30 0.44 6.67 13.28
N ARG A 31 -0.25 7.51 14.05
CA ARG A 31 -1.46 7.16 14.79
C ARG A 31 -2.45 8.31 14.66
N GLY A 32 -3.70 7.98 14.36
CA GLY A 32 -4.78 8.95 14.19
C GLY A 32 -6.02 8.31 13.60
N GLY A 33 -7.15 9.03 13.67
CA GLY A 33 -8.43 8.56 13.15
C GLY A 33 -9.17 7.57 14.07
N ARG A 34 -10.31 7.05 13.58
CA ARG A 34 -11.18 6.14 14.34
C ARG A 34 -10.70 4.68 14.23
N SER A 35 -10.55 4.03 15.38
CA SER A 35 -10.42 2.56 15.46
C SER A 35 -11.80 1.91 15.53
N ALA A 36 -12.00 0.84 14.76
CA ALA A 36 -13.23 0.05 14.79
C ALA A 36 -13.11 -1.17 15.73
N ALA A 37 -11.90 -1.69 15.92
CA ALA A 37 -11.64 -2.87 16.72
C ALA A 37 -10.20 -2.91 17.27
N VAL A 38 -10.02 -3.57 18.40
CA VAL A 38 -8.71 -3.87 19.01
C VAL A 38 -8.75 -5.28 19.61
N THR A 39 -7.63 -5.99 19.57
CA THR A 39 -7.48 -7.27 20.27
C THR A 39 -6.05 -7.47 20.77
N GLY A 40 -5.90 -8.08 21.95
CA GLY A 40 -4.62 -8.51 22.51
C GLY A 40 -4.38 -10.00 22.29
N VAL A 41 -3.14 -10.45 22.44
CA VAL A 41 -2.79 -11.88 22.31
C VAL A 41 -2.52 -12.50 23.69
N PRO A 42 -3.25 -13.56 24.08
CA PRO A 42 -3.03 -14.25 25.35
C PRO A 42 -1.58 -14.70 25.53
N GLY A 43 -1.00 -14.44 26.70
CA GLY A 43 0.40 -14.76 26.99
C GLY A 43 1.44 -13.82 26.39
N GLN A 44 1.03 -12.79 25.63
CA GLN A 44 1.93 -11.82 25.00
C GLN A 44 1.52 -10.38 25.38
N PRO A 45 1.98 -9.86 26.53
CA PRO A 45 1.48 -8.59 27.08
C PRO A 45 1.75 -7.36 26.21
N HIS A 46 2.73 -7.43 25.30
CA HIS A 46 3.09 -6.33 24.40
C HIS A 46 2.58 -6.53 22.96
N LEU A 47 1.83 -7.61 22.69
CA LEU A 47 1.28 -7.88 21.37
C LEU A 47 -0.20 -7.53 21.31
N TYR A 48 -0.52 -6.48 20.54
CA TYR A 48 -1.89 -6.15 20.18
C TYR A 48 -2.03 -5.78 18.71
N TYR A 49 -3.25 -5.95 18.20
CA TYR A 49 -3.65 -5.57 16.86
C TYR A 49 -4.80 -4.56 16.95
N PHE A 50 -4.79 -3.55 16.09
CA PHE A 50 -5.93 -2.62 15.95
C PHE A 50 -6.32 -2.41 14.49
N GLY A 51 -7.62 -2.22 14.26
CA GLY A 51 -8.19 -1.95 12.93
C GLY A 51 -8.63 -0.49 12.79
N ALA A 52 -8.03 0.24 11.86
CA ALA A 52 -8.40 1.61 11.53
C ALA A 52 -9.51 1.65 10.46
N ALA A 53 -10.45 2.59 10.58
CA ALA A 53 -11.59 2.69 9.66
C ALA A 53 -11.20 2.91 8.18
N GLY A 54 -10.04 3.51 7.90
CA GLY A 54 -9.48 3.66 6.55
C GLY A 54 -7.98 3.43 6.47
N GLY A 55 -7.35 3.01 7.58
CA GLY A 55 -5.90 2.81 7.68
C GLY A 55 -5.47 1.34 7.68
N GLY A 56 -6.40 0.40 7.49
CA GLY A 56 -6.10 -1.03 7.53
C GLY A 56 -5.88 -1.58 8.94
N VAL A 57 -5.13 -2.67 9.04
CA VAL A 57 -4.84 -3.38 10.30
C VAL A 57 -3.37 -3.22 10.66
N TRP A 58 -3.11 -2.96 11.95
CA TRP A 58 -1.78 -2.69 12.48
C TRP A 58 -1.47 -3.63 13.64
N LYS A 59 -0.18 -3.89 13.84
CA LYS A 59 0.39 -4.72 14.91
C LYS A 59 1.43 -3.91 15.67
N THR A 60 1.55 -4.13 16.98
CA THR A 60 2.70 -3.61 17.74
C THR A 60 4.04 -4.15 17.29
N GLN A 61 5.08 -3.36 17.59
CA GLN A 61 6.48 -3.71 17.40
C GLN A 61 7.33 -3.35 18.65
N ASP A 62 6.67 -3.18 19.79
CA ASP A 62 7.31 -2.83 21.06
C ASP A 62 8.26 -3.94 21.56
#